data_AF-A0AB35B9E9-F1
#
_entry.id   AF-A0AB35B9E9-F1
#
_cell.length_a   1.000
_cell.length_b   1.000
_cell.length_c   1.000
_cell.angle_alpha   90.00
_cell.angle_beta   90.00
_cell.angle_gamma   90.00
#
_symmetry.space_group_name_H-M   'P 1'
#
loop_
_entity.id
_entity.type
_entity.pdbx_description
1 polymer ?
#
loop_
_entity_poly.entity_id
_entity_poly.type
_entity_poly.pdbx_seq_one_letter_code
_entity_poly.pdbx_strand_id
1 'polypeptide(L)'
;MGHEGHTRAAVVQLLLEQGPITAPEIGVKLGLSAAGVRRHLEALIDAGEARSSNAASWQHKGRGRPAKQFQLTAAGRSRLGHSYDDLAGAAMRHLREVGGEEAIVEFARRRVQTIVADIDPVAPHTPGEVADTADAIADAFTSAGFAATTRPVGNGVQICQHHCPVSHVASEFPELCEAETQAFAELLGTHVQRLATIANGDCACTTHIPIAPPDEPDSSPDASPK
;
A
#
# COMPACT_ATOMS: atom_id res chain seq x y z
N MET A 1 -25.11 7.67 19.06
CA MET A 1 -23.71 8.01 19.38
C MET A 1 -22.86 8.00 18.09
N GLY A 2 -23.28 8.71 17.04
CA GLY A 2 -22.97 8.31 15.65
C GLY A 2 -22.48 9.38 14.67
N HIS A 3 -22.26 10.63 15.06
CA HIS A 3 -21.74 11.65 14.13
C HIS A 3 -20.26 11.98 14.38
N GLU A 4 -19.88 12.05 15.66
CA GLU A 4 -18.53 12.41 16.10
C GLU A 4 -17.47 11.33 15.78
N GLY A 5 -17.88 10.05 15.75
CA GLY A 5 -17.04 8.91 15.38
C GLY A 5 -16.72 8.86 13.88
N HIS A 6 -17.70 9.11 13.01
CA HIS A 6 -17.48 9.17 11.56
C HIS A 6 -16.57 10.33 11.16
N THR A 7 -16.73 11.48 11.80
CA THR A 7 -15.88 12.66 11.56
C THR A 7 -14.43 12.40 11.99
N ARG A 8 -14.20 11.75 13.15
CA ARG A 8 -12.84 11.40 13.60
C ARG A 8 -12.15 10.41 12.65
N ALA A 9 -12.88 9.41 12.15
CA ALA A 9 -12.35 8.45 11.19
C ALA A 9 -11.91 9.13 9.87
N ALA A 10 -12.72 10.06 9.35
CA ALA A 10 -12.39 10.81 8.14
C ALA A 10 -11.16 11.73 8.30
N VAL A 11 -11.00 12.37 9.47
CA VAL A 11 -9.81 13.18 9.80
C VAL A 11 -8.55 12.30 9.82
N VAL A 12 -8.65 11.13 10.43
CA VAL A 12 -7.57 10.15 10.49
C VAL A 12 -7.19 9.65 9.10
N GLN A 13 -8.16 9.33 8.25
CA GLN A 13 -7.93 8.88 6.88
C GLN A 13 -7.12 9.91 6.08
N LEU A 14 -7.47 11.20 6.18
CA LEU A 14 -6.72 12.26 5.52
C LEU A 14 -5.29 12.41 6.05
N LEU A 15 -5.05 12.17 7.34
CA LEU A 15 -3.70 12.15 7.92
C LEU A 15 -2.88 10.92 7.46
N LEU A 16 -3.54 9.80 7.17
CA LEU A 16 -2.90 8.61 6.59
C LEU A 16 -2.48 8.86 5.14
N GLU A 17 -3.41 9.34 4.31
CA GLU A 17 -3.25 9.48 2.86
C GLU A 17 -2.29 10.61 2.46
N GLN A 18 -2.29 11.73 3.19
CA GLN A 18 -1.57 12.95 2.76
C GLN A 18 -0.35 13.28 3.63
N GLY A 19 -0.15 12.56 4.73
CA GLY A 19 0.92 12.87 5.67
C GLY A 19 0.70 14.20 6.40
N PRO A 20 1.74 15.03 6.61
CA PRO A 20 1.62 16.29 7.33
C PRO A 20 0.66 17.27 6.64
N ILE A 21 -0.50 17.50 7.26
CA ILE A 21 -1.57 18.36 6.70
C ILE A 21 -2.09 19.34 7.77
N THR A 22 -2.59 20.51 7.36
CA THR A 22 -3.11 21.52 8.28
C THR A 22 -4.61 21.33 8.58
N ALA A 23 -5.05 21.80 9.75
CA ALA A 23 -6.47 21.73 10.13
C ALA A 23 -7.42 22.46 9.14
N PRO A 24 -7.07 23.63 8.54
CA PRO A 24 -7.87 24.24 7.49
C PRO A 24 -8.00 23.39 6.23
N GLU A 25 -6.92 22.73 5.79
CA GLU A 25 -6.96 21.84 4.61
C GLU A 25 -7.86 20.64 4.84
N ILE A 26 -7.77 20.01 6.02
CA ILE A 26 -8.70 18.94 6.43
C ILE A 26 -10.15 19.48 6.45
N GLY A 27 -10.35 20.67 6.98
CA GLY A 27 -11.68 21.30 7.05
C GLY A 27 -12.32 21.50 5.68
N VAL A 28 -11.56 22.01 4.70
CA VAL A 28 -12.02 22.17 3.31
C VAL A 28 -12.41 20.82 2.70
N LYS A 29 -11.58 19.78 2.89
CA LYS A 29 -11.84 18.45 2.31
C LYS A 29 -13.06 17.75 2.91
N LEU A 30 -13.32 17.96 4.20
CA LEU A 30 -14.43 17.30 4.92
C LEU A 30 -15.69 18.16 5.02
N GLY A 31 -15.69 19.40 4.51
CA GLY A 31 -16.80 20.34 4.69
C GLY A 31 -17.01 20.77 6.15
N LEU A 32 -15.93 20.80 6.94
CA LEU A 32 -15.96 21.08 8.38
C LEU A 32 -15.27 22.41 8.71
N SER A 33 -15.68 23.02 9.80
CA SER A 33 -14.96 24.18 10.33
C SER A 33 -13.57 23.76 10.85
N ALA A 34 -12.57 24.63 10.66
CA ALA A 34 -11.23 24.38 11.19
C ALA A 34 -11.22 24.22 12.72
N ALA A 35 -12.18 24.83 13.44
CA ALA A 35 -12.34 24.64 14.88
C ALA A 35 -12.84 23.23 15.23
N GLY A 36 -13.82 22.71 14.49
CA GLY A 36 -14.30 21.33 14.66
C GLY A 36 -13.20 20.30 14.41
N VAL A 37 -12.42 20.49 13.34
CA VAL A 37 -11.26 19.63 13.04
C VAL A 37 -10.21 19.69 14.14
N ARG A 38 -9.88 20.88 14.67
CA ARG A 38 -8.89 21.02 15.76
C ARG A 38 -9.27 20.23 17.00
N ARG A 39 -10.55 20.20 17.37
CA ARG A 39 -11.03 19.43 18.53
C ARG A 39 -10.78 17.92 18.35
N HIS A 40 -10.95 17.40 17.13
CA HIS A 40 -10.62 16.01 16.83
C HIS A 40 -9.09 15.77 16.84
N LEU A 41 -8.31 16.69 16.27
CA LEU A 41 -6.84 16.60 16.28
C LEU A 41 -6.25 16.67 17.69
N GLU A 42 -6.81 17.50 18.57
CA GLU A 42 -6.43 17.58 19.98
C GLU A 42 -6.71 16.26 20.70
N ALA A 43 -7.89 15.66 20.50
CA ALA A 43 -8.19 14.34 21.06
C ALA A 43 -7.24 13.22 20.55
N LEU A 44 -6.78 13.30 19.29
CA LEU A 44 -5.77 12.38 18.76
C LEU A 44 -4.38 12.63 19.39
N ILE A 45 -4.02 13.89 19.65
CA ILE A 45 -2.76 14.26 20.29
C ILE A 45 -2.76 13.80 21.76
N ASP A 46 -3.84 14.03 22.49
CA ASP A 46 -3.99 13.63 23.89
C ASP A 46 -3.92 12.11 24.06
N ALA A 47 -4.40 11.37 23.05
CA ALA A 47 -4.28 9.90 22.98
C ALA A 47 -2.89 9.42 22.51
N GLY A 48 -1.96 10.32 22.16
CA GLY A 48 -0.64 9.97 21.60
C GLY A 48 -0.69 9.43 20.16
N GLU A 49 -1.83 9.54 19.49
CA GLU A 49 -2.10 9.01 18.15
C GLU A 49 -1.67 9.98 17.04
N ALA A 50 -1.64 11.29 17.32
CA ALA A 50 -1.16 12.31 16.40
C ALA A 50 -0.12 13.21 17.07
N ARG A 51 0.70 13.85 16.24
CA ARG A 51 1.64 14.90 16.67
C ARG A 51 1.46 16.13 15.80
N SER A 52 1.66 17.30 16.42
CA SER A 52 1.71 18.57 15.69
C SER A 52 3.14 19.05 15.51
N SER A 53 3.49 19.53 14.32
CA SER A 53 4.73 20.26 14.04
C SER A 53 4.43 21.59 13.39
N ASN A 54 5.33 22.56 13.54
CA ASN A 54 5.26 23.77 12.73
C ASN A 54 5.69 23.43 11.30
N ALA A 55 4.97 23.93 10.30
CA ALA A 55 5.44 23.85 8.92
C ALA A 55 6.83 24.50 8.78
N ALA A 56 7.68 23.96 7.91
CA ALA A 56 8.97 24.56 7.62
C ALA A 56 8.78 25.99 7.09
N SER A 57 9.66 26.92 7.49
CA SER A 57 9.56 28.35 7.16
C SER A 57 9.48 28.63 5.64
N TRP A 58 10.06 27.76 4.81
CA TRP A 58 10.03 27.86 3.35
C TRP A 58 8.72 27.41 2.69
N GLN A 59 7.87 26.64 3.39
CA GLN A 59 6.55 26.24 2.90
C GLN A 59 5.47 27.28 3.21
N HIS A 60 5.85 28.42 3.79
CA HIS A 60 4.96 29.45 4.26
C HIS A 60 4.57 30.43 3.14
N LYS A 61 3.40 30.23 2.53
CA LYS A 61 2.79 31.24 1.64
C LYS A 61 1.95 32.24 2.44
N GLY A 62 2.58 33.22 3.09
CA GLY A 62 1.86 34.36 3.70
C GLY A 62 2.54 35.02 4.92
N ARG A 63 2.00 36.16 5.39
CA ARG A 63 2.39 36.83 6.65
C ARG A 63 1.72 36.13 7.84
N GLY A 64 2.49 35.75 8.85
CA GLY A 64 1.98 35.16 10.10
C GLY A 64 2.87 34.05 10.65
N ARG A 65 2.51 33.50 11.80
CA ARG A 65 3.17 32.32 12.41
C ARG A 65 2.83 31.07 11.58
N PRO A 66 3.80 30.15 11.33
CA PRO A 66 3.58 28.85 10.71
C PRO A 66 2.33 28.13 11.17
N ALA A 67 1.47 27.77 10.22
CA ALA A 67 0.34 26.89 10.48
C ALA A 67 0.87 25.57 11.03
N LYS A 68 0.24 25.06 12.09
CA LYS A 68 0.53 23.73 12.62
C LYS A 68 0.09 22.70 11.58
N GLN A 69 1.01 21.84 11.20
CA GLN A 69 0.74 20.60 10.49
C GLN A 69 0.57 19.48 11.50
N PHE A 70 -0.27 18.53 11.14
CA PHE A 70 -0.60 17.38 11.95
C PHE A 70 -0.27 16.12 11.17
N GLN A 71 0.24 15.12 11.87
CA GLN A 71 0.48 13.80 11.31
C GLN A 71 0.24 12.73 12.37
N LEU A 72 -0.08 11.51 11.94
CA LEU A 72 -0.16 10.39 12.86
C LEU A 72 1.22 10.01 13.40
N THR A 73 1.24 9.58 14.65
CA THR A 73 2.38 8.89 15.28
C THR A 73 2.38 7.41 14.88
N ALA A 74 3.45 6.69 15.22
CA ALA A 74 3.48 5.23 15.05
C ALA A 74 2.33 4.55 15.81
N ALA A 75 2.06 4.97 17.05
CA ALA A 75 0.97 4.46 17.88
C ALA A 75 -0.42 4.79 17.31
N GLY A 76 -0.59 5.97 16.70
CA GLY A 76 -1.83 6.32 16.02
C GLY A 76 -2.07 5.50 14.77
N ARG A 77 -1.01 5.21 14.00
CA ARG A 77 -1.10 4.32 12.84
C ARG A 77 -1.45 2.88 13.25
N SER A 78 -0.91 2.39 14.37
CA SER A 78 -1.21 1.03 14.83
C SER A 78 -2.64 0.88 15.34
N ARG A 79 -3.16 1.82 16.14
CA ARG A 79 -4.50 1.72 16.76
C ARG A 79 -5.69 1.67 15.80
N LEU A 80 -5.50 2.06 14.54
CA LEU A 80 -6.57 2.14 13.55
C LEU A 80 -6.84 0.82 12.84
N GLY A 81 -5.88 -0.12 12.86
CA GLY A 81 -6.02 -1.45 12.24
C GLY A 81 -6.54 -2.53 13.18
N HIS A 82 -6.29 -2.42 14.50
CA HIS A 82 -6.32 -3.60 15.37
C HIS A 82 -7.69 -4.29 15.53
N SER A 83 -8.85 -3.62 15.63
CA SER A 83 -10.10 -4.37 15.89
C SER A 83 -10.56 -5.24 14.71
N TYR A 84 -10.32 -4.79 13.47
CA TYR A 84 -10.66 -5.56 12.27
C TYR A 84 -9.56 -6.56 11.93
N ASP A 85 -8.29 -6.17 12.12
CA ASP A 85 -7.16 -7.07 11.92
C ASP A 85 -7.17 -8.23 12.93
N ASP A 86 -7.53 -7.98 14.19
CA ASP A 86 -7.66 -9.00 15.22
C ASP A 86 -8.78 -10.00 14.89
N LEU A 87 -9.93 -9.49 14.41
CA LEU A 87 -11.03 -10.33 13.97
C LEU A 87 -10.65 -11.15 12.73
N ALA A 88 -10.00 -10.52 11.75
CA ALA A 88 -9.55 -11.18 10.53
C ALA A 88 -8.50 -12.25 10.84
N GLY A 89 -7.52 -11.94 11.69
CA GLY A 89 -6.52 -12.91 12.17
C GLY A 89 -7.16 -14.06 12.94
N ALA A 90 -8.15 -13.79 13.81
CA ALA A 90 -8.89 -14.84 14.50
C ALA A 90 -9.67 -15.75 13.53
N ALA A 91 -10.30 -15.17 12.51
CA ALA A 91 -11.00 -15.92 11.47
C ALA A 91 -10.04 -16.79 10.65
N MET A 92 -8.87 -16.26 10.27
CA MET A 92 -7.84 -17.00 9.53
C MET A 92 -7.26 -18.15 10.36
N ARG A 93 -6.97 -17.92 11.65
CA ARG A 93 -6.54 -19.00 12.56
C ARG A 93 -7.58 -20.10 12.66
N HIS A 94 -8.85 -19.73 12.81
CA HIS A 94 -9.93 -20.72 12.86
C HIS A 94 -10.10 -21.47 11.52
N LEU A 95 -9.94 -20.79 10.39
CA LEU A 95 -9.96 -21.42 9.07
C LEU A 95 -8.85 -22.47 8.93
N ARG A 96 -7.64 -22.15 9.43
CA ARG A 96 -6.52 -23.09 9.48
C ARG A 96 -6.82 -24.30 10.39
N GLU A 97 -7.46 -24.08 11.53
CA GLU A 97 -7.86 -25.16 12.44
C GLU A 97 -8.85 -26.14 11.81
N VAL A 98 -9.87 -25.64 11.09
CA VAL A 98 -10.94 -26.49 10.54
C VAL A 98 -10.60 -27.07 9.16
N GLY A 99 -9.81 -26.36 8.36
CA GLY A 99 -9.53 -26.68 6.96
C GLY A 99 -8.07 -26.96 6.62
N GLY A 100 -7.16 -26.84 7.59
CA GLY A 100 -5.72 -27.00 7.36
C GLY A 100 -5.11 -25.87 6.53
N GLU A 101 -3.84 -26.05 6.12
CA GLU A 101 -3.12 -25.03 5.34
C GLU A 101 -3.67 -24.87 3.92
N GLU A 102 -4.21 -25.94 3.32
CA GLU A 102 -4.82 -25.84 1.99
C GLU A 102 -5.99 -24.85 1.97
N ALA A 103 -6.77 -24.77 3.04
CA ALA A 103 -7.85 -23.80 3.15
C ALA A 103 -7.35 -22.35 3.18
N ILE A 104 -6.18 -22.10 3.78
CA ILE A 104 -5.54 -20.77 3.80
C ILE A 104 -5.05 -20.40 2.41
N VAL A 105 -4.36 -21.32 1.72
CA VAL A 105 -3.88 -21.12 0.35
C VAL A 105 -5.05 -20.85 -0.61
N GLU A 106 -6.12 -21.64 -0.51
CA GLU A 106 -7.31 -21.47 -1.34
C GLU A 106 -8.02 -20.14 -1.06
N PHE A 107 -8.15 -19.74 0.21
CA PHE A 107 -8.70 -18.44 0.58
C PHE A 107 -7.86 -17.30 0.00
N ALA A 108 -6.54 -17.36 0.14
CA ALA A 108 -5.62 -16.35 -0.37
C ALA A 108 -5.73 -16.20 -1.90
N ARG A 109 -5.79 -17.32 -2.63
CA ARG A 109 -6.01 -17.35 -4.08
C ARG A 109 -7.34 -16.70 -4.49
N ARG A 110 -8.44 -17.10 -3.85
CA ARG A 110 -9.77 -16.53 -4.14
C ARG A 110 -9.82 -15.03 -3.87
N ARG A 111 -9.18 -14.59 -2.78
CA ARG A 111 -9.11 -13.17 -2.42
C ARG A 111 -8.44 -12.36 -3.52
N VAL A 112 -7.24 -12.75 -3.97
CA VAL A 112 -6.55 -12.00 -5.03
C VAL A 112 -7.31 -12.08 -6.35
N GLN A 113 -7.86 -13.23 -6.72
CA GLN A 113 -8.68 -13.39 -7.92
C GLN A 113 -9.88 -12.43 -7.94
N THR A 114 -10.46 -12.14 -6.77
CA THR A 114 -11.55 -11.15 -6.66
C THR A 114 -11.06 -9.74 -6.95
N ILE A 115 -9.83 -9.38 -6.55
CA ILE A 115 -9.23 -8.06 -6.79
C ILE A 115 -8.96 -7.86 -8.28
N VAL A 116 -8.46 -8.89 -8.96
CA VAL A 116 -8.02 -8.83 -10.36
C VAL A 116 -9.03 -9.41 -11.36
N ALA A 117 -10.29 -9.60 -10.93
CA ALA A 117 -11.30 -10.34 -11.70
C ALA A 117 -11.58 -9.78 -13.10
N ASP A 118 -11.42 -8.46 -13.27
CA ASP A 118 -11.68 -7.74 -14.52
C ASP A 118 -10.42 -7.57 -15.39
N ILE A 119 -9.32 -8.22 -15.04
CA ILE A 119 -8.05 -8.17 -15.78
C ILE A 119 -7.87 -9.47 -16.55
N ASP A 120 -7.83 -9.36 -17.88
CA ASP A 120 -7.51 -10.50 -18.73
C ASP A 120 -6.00 -10.81 -18.67
N PRO A 121 -5.60 -12.09 -18.56
CA PRO A 121 -4.20 -12.48 -18.62
C PRO A 121 -3.59 -12.12 -19.98
N VAL A 122 -2.38 -11.55 -19.94
CA VAL A 122 -1.56 -11.35 -21.14
C VAL A 122 -0.88 -12.66 -21.49
N ALA A 123 -1.30 -13.25 -22.61
CA ALA A 123 -0.57 -14.34 -23.28
C ALA A 123 0.78 -13.80 -23.80
N PRO A 124 1.75 -14.62 -24.27
CA PRO A 124 3.13 -14.17 -24.47
C PRO A 124 3.23 -13.09 -25.55
N HIS A 125 3.32 -11.83 -25.10
CA HIS A 125 3.27 -10.65 -25.94
C HIS A 125 4.33 -9.60 -25.57
N THR A 126 4.28 -8.49 -26.29
CA THR A 126 5.34 -7.48 -26.37
C THR A 126 5.56 -6.72 -25.05
N PRO A 127 6.72 -6.09 -24.86
CA PRO A 127 7.03 -5.23 -23.72
C PRO A 127 5.95 -4.22 -23.31
N GLY A 128 5.21 -3.67 -24.27
CA GLY A 128 4.15 -2.68 -24.00
C GLY A 128 2.94 -3.28 -23.29
N GLU A 129 2.50 -4.46 -23.70
CA GLU A 129 1.31 -5.11 -23.13
C GLU A 129 1.52 -5.58 -21.68
N VAL A 130 2.75 -6.00 -21.37
CA VAL A 130 3.15 -6.33 -19.99
C VAL A 130 3.11 -5.08 -19.11
N ALA A 131 3.56 -3.92 -19.61
CA ALA A 131 3.50 -2.66 -18.88
C ALA A 131 2.06 -2.20 -18.65
N ASP A 132 1.22 -2.24 -19.69
CA ASP A 132 -0.21 -1.86 -19.60
C ASP A 132 -0.97 -2.75 -18.60
N THR A 133 -0.63 -4.03 -18.54
CA THR A 133 -1.24 -4.97 -17.57
C THR A 133 -0.71 -4.76 -16.16
N ALA A 134 0.56 -4.39 -16.00
CA ALA A 134 1.09 -3.99 -14.70
C ALA A 134 0.36 -2.74 -14.16
N ASP A 135 0.03 -1.79 -15.05
CA ASP A 135 -0.77 -0.61 -14.72
C ASP A 135 -2.19 -1.00 -14.31
N ALA A 136 -2.86 -1.88 -15.07
CA ALA A 136 -4.18 -2.40 -14.73
C ALA A 136 -4.20 -3.12 -13.36
N ILE A 137 -3.17 -3.91 -13.06
CA ILE A 137 -3.01 -4.56 -11.75
C ILE A 137 -2.87 -3.50 -10.65
N ALA A 138 -2.04 -2.46 -10.86
CA ALA A 138 -1.88 -1.40 -9.89
C ALA A 138 -3.20 -0.63 -9.63
N ASP A 139 -3.99 -0.38 -10.66
CA ASP A 139 -5.30 0.29 -10.52
C ASP A 139 -6.31 -0.56 -9.76
N ALA A 140 -6.36 -1.87 -10.03
CA ALA A 140 -7.20 -2.82 -9.30
C ALA A 140 -6.83 -2.88 -7.80
N PHE A 141 -5.53 -2.96 -7.51
CA PHE A 141 -5.05 -2.95 -6.13
C PHE A 141 -5.27 -1.60 -5.42
N THR A 142 -5.15 -0.49 -6.14
CA THR A 142 -5.51 0.83 -5.60
C THR A 142 -6.99 0.89 -5.24
N SER A 143 -7.87 0.36 -6.10
CA SER A 143 -9.30 0.26 -5.85
C SER A 143 -9.61 -0.65 -4.64
N ALA A 144 -8.80 -1.67 -4.42
CA ALA A 144 -8.84 -2.52 -3.23
C ALA A 144 -8.15 -1.92 -1.99
N GLY A 145 -7.66 -0.67 -2.06
CA GLY A 145 -7.11 0.08 -0.93
C GLY A 145 -5.61 -0.09 -0.68
N PHE A 146 -4.84 -0.60 -1.64
CA PHE A 146 -3.39 -0.82 -1.49
C PHE A 146 -2.52 0.39 -1.87
N ALA A 147 -3.12 1.48 -2.38
CA ALA A 147 -2.39 2.66 -2.87
C ALA A 147 -1.20 2.24 -3.76
N ALA A 148 -1.51 1.52 -4.84
CA ALA A 148 -0.53 0.90 -5.71
C ALA A 148 -0.18 1.81 -6.91
N THR A 149 1.07 1.75 -7.33
CA THR A 149 1.61 2.52 -8.46
C THR A 149 2.60 1.68 -9.23
N THR A 150 2.74 1.91 -10.53
CA THR A 150 3.83 1.36 -11.33
C THR A 150 4.97 2.38 -11.49
N ARG A 151 6.18 1.86 -11.71
CA ARG A 151 7.31 2.68 -12.18
C ARG A 151 8.26 1.87 -13.07
N PRO A 152 8.81 2.45 -14.15
CA PRO A 152 9.89 1.82 -14.90
C PRO A 152 11.18 1.79 -14.09
N VAL A 153 11.89 0.65 -14.09
CA VAL A 153 13.17 0.46 -13.40
C VAL A 153 14.06 -0.47 -14.23
N GLY A 154 15.19 0.05 -14.72
CA GLY A 154 16.11 -0.72 -15.56
C GLY A 154 15.40 -1.28 -16.79
N ASN A 155 15.53 -2.60 -16.99
CA ASN A 155 14.93 -3.34 -18.11
C ASN A 155 13.53 -3.92 -17.77
N GLY A 156 12.83 -3.31 -16.80
CA GLY A 156 11.52 -3.78 -16.34
C GLY A 156 10.66 -2.70 -15.70
N VAL A 157 9.55 -3.13 -15.11
CA VAL A 157 8.62 -2.31 -14.34
C VAL A 157 8.55 -2.84 -12.91
N GLN A 158 8.19 -1.98 -11.96
CA GLN A 158 7.87 -2.37 -10.61
C GLN A 158 6.45 -1.95 -10.26
N ILE A 159 5.68 -2.86 -9.68
CA ILE A 159 4.45 -2.54 -8.95
C ILE A 159 4.85 -2.27 -7.49
N CYS A 160 4.54 -1.07 -7.01
CA CYS A 160 4.78 -0.63 -5.64
C CYS A 160 3.45 -0.39 -4.93
N GLN A 161 3.21 -1.08 -3.81
CA GLN A 161 2.04 -0.86 -2.96
C GLN A 161 2.50 -0.11 -1.70
N HIS A 162 2.02 1.12 -1.51
CA HIS A 162 2.41 1.98 -0.39
C HIS A 162 1.52 1.79 0.84
N HIS A 163 0.46 1.00 0.70
CA HIS A 163 -0.41 0.57 1.78
C HIS A 163 -0.79 -0.90 1.59
N CYS A 164 -0.93 -1.66 2.67
CA CYS A 164 -1.45 -3.02 2.61
C CYS A 164 -2.51 -3.18 3.71
N PRO A 165 -3.80 -3.24 3.34
CA PRO A 165 -4.91 -3.29 4.31
C PRO A 165 -4.96 -4.61 5.08
N VAL A 166 -4.19 -5.62 4.67
CA VAL A 166 -4.09 -6.93 5.34
C VAL A 166 -2.69 -7.21 5.87
N SER A 167 -1.82 -6.19 5.95
CA SER A 167 -0.41 -6.36 6.35
C SER A 167 -0.23 -7.05 7.70
N HIS A 168 -1.08 -6.74 8.68
CA HIS A 168 -1.03 -7.39 10.00
C HIS A 168 -1.32 -8.88 9.90
N VAL A 169 -2.40 -9.25 9.19
CA VAL A 169 -2.77 -10.65 8.96
C VAL A 169 -1.72 -11.37 8.11
N ALA A 170 -1.22 -10.73 7.06
CA ALA A 170 -0.21 -11.29 6.16
C ALA A 170 1.13 -11.55 6.85
N SER A 171 1.42 -10.91 8.00
CA SER A 171 2.60 -11.22 8.80
C SER A 171 2.52 -12.59 9.50
N GLU A 172 1.31 -13.09 9.77
CA GLU A 172 1.06 -14.43 10.32
C GLU A 172 0.68 -15.46 9.23
N PHE A 173 0.13 -14.97 8.12
CA PHE A 173 -0.35 -15.76 6.97
C PHE A 173 0.33 -15.30 5.66
N PRO A 174 1.60 -15.66 5.42
CA PRO A 174 2.36 -15.26 4.22
C PRO A 174 1.74 -15.72 2.90
N GLU A 175 0.87 -16.74 2.93
CA GLU A 175 0.15 -17.27 1.78
C GLU A 175 -0.64 -16.17 1.05
N LEU A 176 -1.07 -15.13 1.77
CA LEU A 176 -1.70 -13.93 1.19
C LEU A 176 -0.76 -13.20 0.22
N CYS A 177 0.50 -12.98 0.62
CA CYS A 177 1.51 -12.34 -0.23
C CYS A 177 1.98 -13.24 -1.36
N GLU A 178 2.06 -14.55 -1.12
CA GLU A 178 2.44 -15.54 -2.12
C GLU A 178 1.38 -15.65 -3.22
N ALA A 179 0.10 -15.75 -2.84
CA ALA A 179 -1.02 -15.77 -3.78
C ALA A 179 -1.07 -14.50 -4.64
N GLU A 180 -0.82 -13.33 -4.05
CA GLU A 180 -0.71 -12.08 -4.80
C GLU A 180 0.41 -12.13 -5.85
N THR A 181 1.59 -12.61 -5.46
CA THR A 181 2.74 -12.72 -6.36
C THR A 181 2.48 -13.72 -7.49
N GLN A 182 1.83 -14.84 -7.17
CA GLN A 182 1.45 -15.85 -8.14
C GLN A 182 0.43 -15.32 -9.15
N ALA A 183 -0.61 -14.60 -8.69
CA ALA A 183 -1.59 -13.98 -9.56
C ALA A 183 -0.97 -12.95 -10.51
N PHE A 184 0.02 -12.17 -10.03
CA PHE A 184 0.75 -11.24 -10.90
C PHE A 184 1.52 -11.99 -11.99
N ALA A 185 2.22 -13.07 -11.64
CA ALA A 185 2.94 -13.89 -12.63
C ALA A 185 2.00 -14.47 -13.68
N GLU A 186 0.84 -14.97 -13.26
CA GLU A 186 -0.17 -15.55 -14.15
C GLU A 186 -0.78 -14.52 -15.10
N LEU A 187 -1.13 -13.33 -14.59
CA LEU A 187 -1.70 -12.25 -15.41
C LEU A 187 -0.69 -11.64 -16.37
N LEU A 188 0.57 -11.50 -15.96
CA LEU A 188 1.61 -10.88 -16.78
C LEU A 188 2.28 -11.86 -17.74
N GLY A 189 2.02 -13.16 -17.61
CA GLY A 189 2.61 -14.19 -18.46
C GLY A 189 4.14 -14.31 -18.33
N THR A 190 4.73 -13.71 -17.29
CA THR A 190 6.18 -13.69 -17.05
C THR A 190 6.49 -13.92 -15.58
N HIS A 191 7.73 -14.29 -15.28
CA HIS A 191 8.18 -14.38 -13.90
C HIS A 191 8.18 -12.99 -13.25
N VAL A 192 7.72 -12.90 -12.02
CA VAL A 192 7.81 -11.69 -11.20
C VAL A 192 8.57 -11.97 -9.91
N GLN A 193 9.30 -10.98 -9.42
CA GLN A 193 10.09 -11.10 -8.21
C GLN A 193 9.60 -10.12 -7.13
N ARG A 194 9.10 -10.66 -6.01
CA ARG A 194 8.80 -9.86 -4.82
C ARG A 194 10.11 -9.46 -4.14
N LEU A 195 10.36 -8.15 -4.06
CA LEU A 195 11.59 -7.58 -3.49
C LEU A 195 11.41 -7.15 -2.03
N ALA A 196 10.22 -6.72 -1.65
CA ALA A 196 9.90 -6.17 -0.33
C ALA A 196 8.42 -6.37 -0.02
N THR A 197 8.07 -6.47 1.27
CA THR A 197 6.67 -6.53 1.74
C THR A 197 6.46 -5.74 3.02
N ILE A 198 5.35 -5.01 3.08
CA ILE A 198 4.93 -4.31 4.32
C ILE A 198 4.73 -5.32 5.47
N ALA A 199 4.28 -6.54 5.17
CA ALA A 199 4.12 -7.61 6.16
C ALA A 199 5.45 -7.99 6.85
N ASN A 200 6.59 -7.87 6.15
CA ASN A 200 7.92 -8.06 6.72
C ASN A 200 8.51 -6.79 7.36
N GLY A 201 7.75 -5.70 7.43
CA GLY A 201 8.16 -4.43 8.01
C GLY A 201 8.82 -3.45 7.03
N ASP A 202 8.78 -3.73 5.72
CA ASP A 202 9.25 -2.78 4.71
C ASP A 202 8.31 -1.56 4.58
N CYS A 203 8.82 -0.46 4.03
CA CYS A 203 8.01 0.75 3.83
C CYS A 203 6.97 0.64 2.70
N ALA A 204 7.13 -0.33 1.79
CA ALA A 204 6.22 -0.61 0.69
C ALA A 204 6.41 -2.06 0.21
N CYS A 205 5.36 -2.68 -0.32
CA CYS A 205 5.53 -3.91 -1.08
C CYS A 205 6.06 -3.54 -2.47
N THR A 206 7.08 -4.23 -2.96
CA THR A 206 7.62 -4.01 -4.31
C THR A 206 7.74 -5.33 -5.04
N THR A 207 7.13 -5.41 -6.23
CA THR A 207 7.26 -6.55 -7.14
C THR A 207 7.88 -6.08 -8.44
N HIS A 208 9.00 -6.69 -8.84
CA HIS A 208 9.67 -6.42 -10.10
C HIS A 208 9.19 -7.36 -11.20
N ILE A 209 9.00 -6.79 -12.38
CA ILE A 209 8.50 -7.45 -13.59
C ILE A 209 9.56 -7.18 -14.68
N PRO A 210 10.28 -8.21 -15.15
CA PRO A 210 11.22 -8.08 -16.24
C PRO A 210 10.45 -7.91 -17.56
N ILE A 211 10.82 -6.90 -18.36
CA ILE A 211 10.16 -6.56 -19.62
C ILE A 211 11.07 -6.82 -20.83
N ALA A 212 12.39 -6.76 -20.65
CA ALA A 212 13.36 -7.25 -21.61
C ALA A 212 14.24 -8.33 -20.97
N PRO A 213 14.80 -9.29 -21.74
CA PRO A 213 15.85 -10.15 -21.21
C PRO A 213 16.99 -9.26 -20.68
N PRO A 214 17.66 -9.65 -19.57
CA PRO A 214 18.87 -8.98 -19.16
C PRO A 214 19.87 -9.03 -20.32
N ASP A 215 20.51 -7.90 -20.62
CA ASP A 215 21.61 -7.87 -21.60
C ASP A 215 22.61 -8.97 -21.23
N GLU A 216 22.83 -9.93 -22.14
CA GLU A 216 23.92 -10.88 -21.95
C GLU A 216 25.22 -10.06 -21.82
N PRO A 217 26.06 -10.33 -20.81
CA PRO A 217 27.34 -9.64 -20.70
C PRO A 217 28.13 -9.93 -21.98
N ASP A 218 28.53 -8.86 -22.67
CA ASP A 218 29.33 -8.87 -23.90
C ASP A 218 30.56 -9.77 -23.72
N SER A 219 30.43 -11.03 -24.14
CA SER A 219 31.54 -11.97 -24.23
C SER A 219 32.29 -11.69 -25.52
N SER A 220 32.87 -10.50 -25.62
CA SER A 220 33.90 -10.21 -26.60
C SER A 220 35.16 -11.00 -26.21
N PRO A 221 35.66 -11.92 -27.05
CA PRO A 221 36.90 -12.62 -26.77
C PRO A 221 38.05 -11.62 -26.90
N ASP A 222 38.68 -11.29 -25.77
CA ASP A 222 39.87 -10.45 -25.73
C ASP A 222 40.96 -11.07 -26.62
N ALA A 223 41.33 -10.30 -27.64
CA ALA A 223 42.31 -10.70 -28.64
C ALA A 223 43.70 -10.78 -27.98
N SER A 224 44.36 -11.92 -28.16
CA SER A 224 45.68 -12.21 -27.62
C SER A 224 46.73 -11.15 -27.97
N PRO A 225 47.61 -10.75 -27.03
CA PRO A 225 48.67 -9.79 -27.30
C PRO A 225 49.80 -10.44 -28.12
N LYS A 226 50.28 -9.70 -29.14
CA LYS A 226 51.57 -9.91 -29.82
C LYS A 226 52.68 -9.15 -29.10
#